data_AF-A0A496W0L5-F1
#
_entry.id   AF-A0A496W0L5-F1
#
_cell.length_a   1.000
_cell.length_b   1.000
_cell.length_c   1.000
_cell.angle_alpha   90.00
_cell.angle_beta   90.00
_cell.angle_gamma   90.00
#
_symmetry.space_group_name_H-M   'P 1'
#
loop_
_entity.id
_entity.type
_entity.pdbx_description
1 polymer ?
#
loop_
_entity_poly.entity_id
_entity_poly.type
_entity_poly.pdbx_seq_one_letter_code
_entity_poly.pdbx_strand_id
1 'polypeptide(L)'
;MKITQHTPTQLTLRHTPIALWLIGSIFTIIGVITLILFSKASTFTCERVQPNQGNCELIHAHFVISKTLIISLHELKNAEIVMTRNRQIDSFFLLKPHYRVTLLTSNQRIPLSIYGSTKREKQDIIAAKINAFLKNAEATSLLIKQDNRWLIYFISGLLIIIGLFAELSKILTITFDKTQESLKIERHGLLGTQCIEHSLQDIKKVKLNTSFAFNSRTVFYQVVLLLKSGEGIPLTPSSSLGKTKKQNRVDQITQFLQ
;
A
#
# COMPACT_ATOMS: atom_id res chain seq x y z
N MET A 1 -14.58 8.82 19.91
CA MET A 1 -16.01 8.60 20.17
C MET A 1 -16.66 9.94 20.45
N LYS A 2 -17.85 10.20 19.89
CA LYS A 2 -18.66 11.42 20.05
C LYS A 2 -20.00 11.05 20.71
N ILE A 3 -20.59 11.95 21.48
CA ILE A 3 -21.97 11.79 21.97
C ILE A 3 -22.85 12.30 20.83
N THR A 4 -23.81 11.49 20.37
CA THR A 4 -24.76 11.90 19.34
C THR A 4 -26.12 12.26 19.93
N GLN A 5 -26.45 11.73 21.10
CA GLN A 5 -27.69 12.02 21.81
C GLN A 5 -27.45 11.96 23.32
N HIS A 6 -27.99 12.93 24.05
CA HIS A 6 -27.93 12.98 25.51
C HIS A 6 -29.25 13.56 26.02
N THR A 7 -30.07 12.69 26.60
CA THR A 7 -31.35 13.01 27.22
C THR A 7 -31.41 12.31 28.57
N PRO A 8 -32.36 12.64 29.47
CA PRO A 8 -32.50 11.95 30.75
C PRO A 8 -32.75 10.44 30.60
N THR A 9 -33.35 10.02 29.49
CA THR A 9 -33.76 8.63 29.24
C THR A 9 -32.83 7.89 28.29
N GLN A 10 -32.05 8.58 27.46
CA GLN A 10 -31.22 7.95 26.43
C GLN A 10 -29.87 8.66 26.25
N LEU A 11 -28.80 7.87 26.23
CA LEU A 11 -27.43 8.30 25.94
C LEU A 11 -26.86 7.47 24.78
N THR A 12 -26.51 8.14 23.68
CA THR A 12 -25.96 7.48 22.48
C THR A 12 -24.54 7.96 22.19
N LEU A 13 -23.61 7.01 22.13
CA LEU A 13 -22.21 7.22 21.82
C LEU A 13 -21.90 6.60 20.46
N ARG A 14 -21.30 7.38 19.55
CA ARG A 14 -20.90 6.90 18.23
C ARG A 14 -19.40 7.08 18.00
N HIS A 15 -18.76 6.05 17.49
CA HIS A 15 -17.39 6.10 17.01
C HIS A 15 -17.34 5.73 15.54
N THR A 16 -16.94 6.70 14.73
CA THR A 16 -16.65 6.54 13.31
C THR A 16 -15.14 6.52 13.10
N PRO A 17 -14.58 5.49 12.45
CA PRO A 17 -13.13 5.37 12.22
C PRO A 17 -12.67 6.19 10.99
N ILE A 18 -13.09 7.45 10.88
CA ILE A 18 -12.83 8.31 9.70
C ILE A 18 -11.34 8.42 9.38
N ALA A 19 -10.50 8.56 10.41
CA ALA A 19 -9.05 8.65 10.20
C ALA A 19 -8.47 7.36 9.58
N LEU A 20 -8.96 6.19 9.98
CA LEU A 20 -8.53 4.91 9.39
C LEU A 20 -9.00 4.79 7.95
N TRP A 21 -10.22 5.22 7.63
CA TRP A 21 -10.72 5.22 6.25
C TRP A 21 -9.91 6.16 5.36
N LEU A 22 -9.59 7.38 5.83
CA LEU A 22 -8.78 8.33 5.08
C LEU A 22 -7.36 7.81 4.83
N ILE A 23 -6.72 7.27 5.88
CA ILE A 23 -5.40 6.65 5.75
C ILE A 23 -5.49 5.46 4.78
N GLY A 24 -6.49 4.59 4.94
CA GLY A 24 -6.72 3.44 4.07
C GLY A 24 -6.82 3.84 2.60
N SER A 25 -7.65 4.84 2.31
CA SER A 25 -7.82 5.38 0.95
C SER A 25 -6.50 5.92 0.37
N ILE A 26 -5.71 6.64 1.16
CA ILE A 26 -4.39 7.14 0.73
C ILE A 26 -3.45 5.97 0.37
N PHE A 27 -3.38 4.93 1.22
CA PHE A 27 -2.53 3.76 0.97
C PHE A 27 -2.97 3.01 -0.29
N THR A 28 -4.27 2.83 -0.51
CA THR A 28 -4.83 2.23 -1.72
C THR A 28 -4.46 3.03 -2.96
N ILE A 29 -4.66 4.35 -2.94
CA ILE A 29 -4.35 5.24 -4.06
C ILE A 29 -2.86 5.20 -4.39
N ILE A 30 -1.98 5.31 -3.38
CA ILE A 30 -0.53 5.22 -3.58
C ILE A 30 -0.16 3.87 -4.18
N GLY A 31 -0.69 2.76 -3.65
CA GLY A 31 -0.43 1.42 -4.17
C GLY A 31 -0.79 1.28 -5.65
N VAL A 32 -1.96 1.78 -6.05
CA VAL A 32 -2.44 1.79 -7.44
C VAL A 32 -1.57 2.68 -8.33
N ILE A 33 -1.25 3.90 -7.89
CA ILE A 33 -0.38 4.81 -8.64
C ILE A 33 1.00 4.20 -8.83
N THR A 34 1.59 3.61 -7.79
CA THR A 34 2.89 2.94 -7.87
C THR A 34 2.83 1.77 -8.85
N LEU A 35 1.74 0.99 -8.83
CA LEU A 35 1.55 -0.14 -9.74
C LEU A 35 1.56 0.33 -11.20
N ILE A 36 0.80 1.39 -11.52
CA ILE A 36 0.67 1.93 -12.87
C ILE A 36 1.98 2.55 -13.36
N LEU A 37 2.64 3.35 -12.52
CA LEU A 37 3.82 4.12 -12.92
C LEU A 37 5.09 3.27 -13.01
N PHE A 38 5.25 2.27 -12.14
CA PHE A 38 6.52 1.55 -11.98
C PHE A 38 6.51 0.11 -12.50
N SER A 39 5.37 -0.49 -12.85
CA SER A 39 5.33 -1.84 -13.44
C SER A 39 5.72 -1.84 -14.93
N LYS A 40 7.00 -1.55 -15.19
CA LYS A 40 7.57 -1.55 -16.53
C LYS A 40 8.40 -2.80 -16.75
N ALA A 41 8.26 -3.40 -17.93
CA ALA A 41 9.14 -4.46 -18.41
C ALA A 41 9.58 -4.14 -19.83
N SER A 42 10.81 -4.53 -20.16
CA SER A 42 11.35 -4.48 -21.52
C SER A 42 11.70 -5.90 -21.95
N THR A 43 11.21 -6.26 -23.14
CA THR A 43 11.62 -7.50 -23.81
C THR A 43 12.22 -7.11 -25.15
N PHE A 44 13.43 -7.58 -25.41
CA PHE A 44 14.11 -7.40 -26.67
C PHE A 44 14.36 -8.76 -27.29
N THR A 45 13.77 -8.98 -28.46
CA THR A 45 13.86 -10.23 -29.21
C THR A 45 14.43 -9.92 -30.57
N CYS A 46 15.44 -10.64 -31.03
CA CYS A 46 15.89 -10.59 -32.41
C CYS A 46 15.78 -11.97 -33.02
N GLU A 47 15.23 -12.03 -34.23
CA GLU A 47 15.18 -13.25 -35.04
C GLU A 47 15.86 -13.00 -36.37
N ARG A 48 16.74 -13.93 -36.72
CA ARG A 48 17.56 -13.88 -37.94
C ARG A 48 17.05 -14.94 -38.93
N VAL A 49 16.66 -14.48 -40.12
CA VAL A 49 16.20 -15.35 -41.21
C VAL A 49 17.39 -15.74 -42.11
N GLN A 50 18.35 -14.83 -42.30
CA GLN A 50 19.63 -15.05 -43.00
C GLN A 50 20.75 -14.27 -42.29
N PRO A 51 22.06 -14.57 -42.50
CA PRO A 51 23.19 -13.97 -41.77
C PRO A 51 23.11 -12.44 -41.57
N ASN A 52 22.56 -11.71 -42.55
CA ASN A 52 22.38 -10.25 -42.52
C ASN A 52 20.93 -9.77 -42.65
N GLN A 53 19.93 -10.66 -42.57
CA GLN A 53 18.52 -10.32 -42.68
C GLN A 53 17.72 -10.86 -41.50
N GLY A 54 16.91 -9.99 -40.89
CA GLY A 54 16.12 -10.31 -39.72
C GLY A 54 15.55 -9.05 -39.09
N ASN A 55 14.68 -9.26 -38.10
CA ASN A 55 14.03 -8.18 -37.36
C ASN A 55 14.28 -8.34 -35.87
N CYS A 56 14.44 -7.21 -35.20
CA CYS A 56 14.49 -7.11 -33.76
C CYS A 56 13.25 -6.37 -33.25
N GLU A 57 12.55 -6.96 -32.31
CA GLU A 57 11.41 -6.39 -31.63
C GLU A 57 11.80 -5.94 -30.23
N LEU A 58 11.56 -4.66 -29.94
CA LEU A 58 11.66 -4.09 -28.61
C LEU A 58 10.26 -3.79 -28.08
N ILE A 59 9.85 -4.54 -27.07
CA ILE A 59 8.55 -4.39 -26.41
C ILE A 59 8.76 -3.70 -25.08
N HIS A 60 8.21 -2.50 -24.94
CA HIS A 60 8.06 -1.80 -23.67
C HIS A 60 6.65 -2.00 -23.15
N ALA A 61 6.50 -2.85 -22.15
CA ALA A 61 5.22 -3.11 -21.54
C ALA A 61 5.08 -2.29 -20.25
N HIS A 62 3.98 -1.56 -20.11
CA HIS A 62 3.50 -0.98 -18.85
C HIS A 62 2.35 -1.83 -18.29
N PHE A 63 1.80 -1.44 -17.14
CA PHE A 63 0.58 -2.05 -16.60
C PHE A 63 -0.60 -1.97 -17.59
N VAL A 64 -0.75 -0.82 -18.25
CA VAL A 64 -1.94 -0.50 -19.06
C VAL A 64 -1.67 -0.58 -20.57
N ILE A 65 -0.48 -0.14 -21.01
CA ILE A 65 -0.16 0.00 -22.44
C ILE A 65 1.19 -0.67 -22.74
N SER A 66 1.25 -1.42 -23.83
CA SER A 66 2.49 -1.90 -24.41
C SER A 66 2.81 -1.16 -25.71
N LYS A 67 4.07 -0.75 -25.87
CA LYS A 67 4.60 -0.19 -27.12
C LYS A 67 5.61 -1.17 -27.70
N THR A 68 5.41 -1.58 -28.95
CA THR A 68 6.34 -2.41 -29.71
C THR A 68 7.06 -1.55 -30.73
N LEU A 69 8.38 -1.73 -30.82
CA LEU A 69 9.22 -1.09 -31.82
C LEU A 69 9.94 -2.19 -32.60
N ILE A 70 9.75 -2.20 -33.92
CA ILE A 70 10.41 -3.14 -34.83
C ILE A 70 11.63 -2.43 -35.42
N ILE A 71 12.79 -3.07 -35.37
CA ILE A 71 14.09 -2.57 -35.82
C ILE A 71 14.66 -3.60 -36.79
N SER A 72 15.05 -3.17 -38.00
CA SER A 72 15.73 -4.07 -38.94
C SER A 72 17.13 -4.41 -38.46
N LEU A 73 17.55 -5.68 -38.58
CA LEU A 73 18.87 -6.13 -38.15
C LEU A 73 20.01 -5.38 -38.87
N HIS A 74 19.79 -5.00 -40.13
CA HIS A 74 20.77 -4.23 -40.92
C HIS A 74 20.98 -2.81 -40.37
N GLU A 75 19.97 -2.22 -39.73
CA GLU A 75 20.08 -0.89 -39.16
C GLU A 75 20.79 -0.89 -37.80
N LEU A 76 20.85 -2.04 -37.13
CA LEU A 76 21.40 -2.18 -35.79
C LEU A 76 22.93 -2.36 -35.83
N LYS A 77 23.67 -1.30 -35.47
CA LYS A 77 25.14 -1.28 -35.56
C LYS A 77 25.81 -1.85 -34.32
N ASN A 78 25.38 -1.44 -33.13
CA ASN A 78 26.04 -1.77 -31.87
C ASN A 78 25.11 -1.51 -30.68
N ALA A 79 25.43 -2.04 -29.50
CA ALA A 79 24.84 -1.67 -28.22
C ALA A 79 25.91 -1.05 -27.31
N GLU A 80 25.63 0.15 -26.79
CA GLU A 80 26.51 0.87 -25.87
C GLU A 80 25.81 1.15 -24.53
N ILE A 81 26.60 1.42 -23.50
CA ILE A 81 26.07 1.87 -22.21
C ILE A 81 26.23 3.37 -22.11
N VAL A 82 25.10 4.04 -21.94
CA VAL A 82 25.07 5.46 -21.70
C VAL A 82 24.79 5.69 -20.22
N MET A 83 25.65 6.48 -19.58
CA MET A 83 25.39 6.99 -18.24
C MET A 83 24.40 8.15 -18.37
N THR A 84 23.21 8.01 -17.79
CA THR A 84 22.29 9.14 -17.68
C THR A 84 22.84 10.09 -16.61
N ARG A 85 23.44 11.20 -17.05
CA ARG A 85 23.94 12.27 -16.19
C ARG A 85 22.74 12.92 -15.51
N ASN A 86 22.59 12.73 -14.20
CA ASN A 86 21.60 13.49 -13.45
C ASN A 86 22.06 14.94 -13.42
N ARG A 87 21.17 15.86 -13.83
CA ARG A 87 21.35 17.28 -13.50
C ARG A 87 21.53 17.36 -11.99
N GLN A 88 22.63 18.00 -11.60
CA GLN A 88 22.99 18.33 -10.23
C GLN A 88 21.78 19.01 -9.56
N ILE A 89 21.06 18.25 -8.74
CA ILE A 89 20.08 18.81 -7.81
C ILE A 89 20.74 18.64 -6.45
N ASP A 90 21.20 19.76 -5.91
CA ASP A 90 21.65 19.89 -4.53
C ASP A 90 20.51 19.42 -3.61
N SER A 91 20.71 18.28 -2.94
CA SER A 91 20.33 18.06 -1.54
C SER A 91 20.42 16.58 -1.15
N PHE A 92 21.24 16.33 -0.11
CA PHE A 92 21.12 15.33 0.95
C PHE A 92 21.05 13.81 0.62
N PHE A 93 20.73 13.38 -0.60
CA PHE A 93 20.74 11.97 -1.02
C PHE A 93 21.68 11.80 -2.21
N LEU A 94 22.83 11.15 -2.01
CA LEU A 94 23.78 10.79 -3.08
C LEU A 94 23.11 9.84 -4.08
N LEU A 95 22.49 10.41 -5.12
CA LEU A 95 21.90 9.67 -6.23
C LEU A 95 23.02 9.01 -7.03
N LYS A 96 23.15 7.68 -6.88
CA LYS A 96 24.08 6.88 -7.67
C LYS A 96 23.77 7.05 -9.17
N PRO A 97 24.80 7.08 -10.04
CA PRO A 97 24.57 7.21 -11.46
C PRO A 97 23.79 6.00 -12.00
N HIS A 98 22.89 6.28 -12.93
CA HIS A 98 22.10 5.27 -13.62
C HIS A 98 22.74 4.99 -15.00
N TYR A 99 22.90 3.71 -15.30
CA TYR A 99 23.44 3.20 -16.55
C TYR A 99 22.31 2.53 -17.34
N ARG A 100 22.20 2.86 -18.63
CA ARG A 100 21.22 2.24 -19.53
C ARG A 100 21.89 1.72 -20.79
N VAL A 101 21.50 0.54 -21.25
CA VAL A 101 21.90 0.04 -22.57
C VAL A 101 21.11 0.78 -23.63
N THR A 102 21.81 1.29 -24.64
CA THR A 102 21.25 2.03 -25.77
C THR A 102 21.69 1.34 -27.05
N LEU A 103 20.72 0.99 -27.89
CA LEU A 103 20.92 0.44 -29.21
C LEU A 103 21.27 1.58 -30.17
N LEU A 104 22.40 1.43 -30.87
CA LEU A 104 22.82 2.35 -31.91
C LEU A 104 22.31 1.83 -33.24
N THR A 105 21.38 2.57 -33.84
CA THR A 105 20.94 2.34 -35.22
C THR A 105 21.60 3.35 -36.16
N SER A 106 21.47 3.16 -37.48
CA SER A 106 21.99 4.10 -38.47
C SER A 106 21.55 5.55 -38.24
N ASN A 107 20.33 5.77 -37.75
CA ASN A 107 19.71 7.09 -37.70
C ASN A 107 19.37 7.55 -36.27
N GLN A 108 19.28 6.64 -35.30
CA GLN A 108 18.82 6.98 -33.95
C GLN A 108 19.44 6.12 -32.84
N ARG A 109 19.39 6.63 -31.61
CA ARG A 109 19.78 5.92 -30.39
C ARG A 109 18.53 5.49 -29.63
N ILE A 110 18.29 4.18 -29.54
CA ILE A 110 17.06 3.63 -28.94
C ILE A 110 17.43 3.03 -27.58
N PRO A 111 16.92 3.55 -26.45
CA PRO A 111 17.19 2.96 -25.15
C PRO A 111 16.51 1.58 -25.05
N LEU A 112 17.27 0.56 -24.66
CA LEU A 112 16.76 -0.80 -24.46
C LEU A 112 15.78 -0.87 -23.27
N SER A 113 16.04 -0.05 -22.25
CA SER A 113 15.21 0.06 -21.06
C SER A 113 14.78 1.51 -20.83
N ILE A 114 13.54 1.69 -20.41
CA ILE A 114 12.99 3.01 -20.06
C ILE A 114 13.75 3.62 -18.86
N TYR A 115 14.25 2.78 -17.96
CA TYR A 115 15.02 3.18 -16.78
C TYR A 115 16.40 2.55 -16.77
N GLY A 116 17.40 3.32 -16.32
CA GLY A 116 18.75 2.81 -16.10
C GLY A 116 18.89 2.08 -14.76
N SER A 117 19.83 1.15 -14.69
CA SER A 117 20.20 0.46 -13.45
C SER A 117 21.38 1.16 -12.77
N THR A 118 21.44 1.12 -11.45
CA THR A 118 22.63 1.52 -10.70
C THR A 118 23.78 0.52 -10.82
N LYS A 119 23.49 -0.72 -11.25
CA LYS A 119 24.49 -1.79 -11.44
C LYS A 119 24.99 -1.79 -12.88
N ARG A 120 26.16 -1.17 -13.10
CA ARG A 120 26.82 -1.10 -14.42
C ARG A 120 27.12 -2.48 -15.00
N GLU A 121 27.69 -3.39 -14.18
CA GLU A 121 28.10 -4.73 -14.60
C GLU A 121 26.97 -5.53 -15.28
N LYS A 122 25.74 -5.47 -14.75
CA LYS A 122 24.59 -6.13 -15.38
C LYS A 122 24.26 -5.54 -16.75
N GLN A 123 24.45 -4.25 -16.94
CA GLN A 123 24.24 -3.59 -18.22
C GLN A 123 25.38 -3.90 -19.20
N ASP A 124 26.63 -4.03 -18.72
CA ASP A 124 27.80 -4.45 -19.51
C ASP A 124 27.57 -5.84 -20.11
N ILE A 125 27.11 -6.80 -19.29
CA ILE A 125 26.80 -8.17 -19.75
C ILE A 125 25.73 -8.14 -20.86
N ILE A 126 24.70 -7.30 -20.73
CA ILE A 126 23.62 -7.20 -21.70
C ILE A 126 24.10 -6.58 -23.02
N ALA A 127 24.85 -5.48 -22.95
CA ALA A 127 25.44 -4.87 -24.14
C ALA A 127 26.40 -5.83 -24.85
N ALA A 128 27.26 -6.52 -24.09
CA ALA A 128 28.16 -7.53 -24.62
C ALA A 128 27.42 -8.69 -25.30
N LYS A 129 26.31 -9.17 -24.71
CA LYS A 129 25.47 -10.23 -25.30
C LYS A 129 24.86 -9.80 -26.64
N ILE A 130 24.38 -8.57 -26.74
CA ILE A 130 23.85 -8.01 -28.00
C ILE A 130 24.98 -7.91 -29.02
N ASN A 131 26.15 -7.39 -28.64
CA ASN A 131 27.27 -7.22 -29.55
C ASN A 131 27.87 -8.55 -30.01
N ALA A 132 27.85 -9.58 -29.16
CA ALA A 132 28.24 -10.93 -29.53
C ALA A 132 27.27 -11.54 -30.56
N PHE A 133 25.96 -11.34 -30.39
CA PHE A 133 24.95 -11.75 -31.37
C PHE A 133 25.11 -11.04 -32.72
N LEU A 134 25.43 -9.73 -32.70
CA LEU A 134 25.69 -8.97 -33.94
C LEU A 134 26.95 -9.43 -34.67
N LYS A 135 27.98 -9.89 -33.95
CA LYS A 135 29.23 -10.38 -34.54
C LYS A 135 29.17 -11.84 -35.01
N ASN A 136 28.38 -12.67 -34.35
CA ASN A 136 28.27 -14.09 -34.68
C ASN A 136 27.10 -14.35 -35.63
N ALA A 137 27.40 -14.65 -36.90
CA ALA A 137 26.42 -14.94 -37.95
C ALA A 137 25.61 -16.23 -37.70
N GLU A 138 26.11 -17.16 -36.88
CA GLU A 138 25.49 -18.47 -36.63
C GLU A 138 24.34 -18.41 -35.61
N ALA A 139 24.29 -17.37 -34.77
CA ALA A 139 23.22 -17.21 -33.79
C ALA A 139 21.91 -16.79 -34.47
N THR A 140 20.88 -17.63 -34.38
CA THR A 140 19.58 -17.42 -35.07
C THR A 140 18.59 -16.58 -34.26
N SER A 141 18.69 -16.57 -32.93
CA SER A 141 17.80 -15.78 -32.08
C SER A 141 18.51 -15.22 -30.84
N LEU A 142 18.03 -14.06 -30.39
CA LEU A 142 18.46 -13.43 -29.14
C LEU A 142 17.23 -12.96 -28.37
N LEU A 143 17.07 -13.49 -27.15
CA LEU A 143 16.04 -13.03 -26.21
C LEU A 143 16.70 -12.39 -24.98
N ILE A 144 16.29 -11.16 -24.69
CA ILE A 144 16.68 -10.40 -23.49
C ILE A 144 15.40 -9.91 -22.82
N LYS A 145 15.08 -10.52 -21.68
CA LYS A 145 13.94 -10.14 -20.85
C LYS A 145 14.43 -9.39 -19.62
N GLN A 146 13.97 -8.16 -19.46
CA GLN A 146 14.17 -7.35 -18.26
C GLN A 146 12.81 -7.12 -17.60
N ASP A 147 12.49 -7.99 -16.64
CA ASP A 147 11.25 -7.93 -15.89
C ASP A 147 11.54 -7.84 -14.40
N ASN A 148 11.34 -6.66 -13.83
CA ASN A 148 11.48 -6.40 -12.39
C ASN A 148 10.12 -6.10 -11.75
N ARG A 149 9.01 -6.46 -12.41
CA ARG A 149 7.67 -6.10 -11.97
C ARG A 149 7.25 -6.81 -10.69
N TRP A 150 7.80 -7.98 -10.41
CA TRP A 150 7.43 -8.80 -9.24
C TRP A 150 7.55 -8.02 -7.92
N LEU A 151 8.63 -7.25 -7.75
CA LEU A 151 8.85 -6.45 -6.55
C LEU A 151 7.83 -5.32 -6.44
N ILE A 152 7.52 -4.67 -7.57
CA ILE A 152 6.49 -3.62 -7.64
C ILE A 152 5.11 -4.21 -7.34
N TYR A 153 4.78 -5.39 -7.88
CA TYR A 153 3.52 -6.09 -7.60
C TYR A 153 3.40 -6.45 -6.13
N PHE A 154 4.48 -6.91 -5.51
CA PHE A 154 4.50 -7.22 -4.09
C PHE A 154 4.27 -5.97 -3.24
N ILE A 155 5.03 -4.90 -3.47
CA ILE A 155 4.93 -3.66 -2.70
C ILE A 155 3.56 -2.99 -2.92
N SER A 156 3.14 -2.82 -4.17
CA SER A 156 1.83 -2.23 -4.49
C SER A 156 0.68 -3.07 -3.96
N GLY A 157 0.76 -4.39 -4.11
CA GLY A 157 -0.25 -5.31 -3.59
C GLY A 157 -0.39 -5.21 -2.07
N LEU A 158 0.74 -5.17 -1.34
CA LEU A 158 0.73 -4.99 0.11
C LEU A 158 0.10 -3.66 0.52
N LEU A 159 0.44 -2.55 -0.15
CA LEU A 159 -0.14 -1.24 0.13
C LEU A 159 -1.66 -1.22 -0.09
N ILE A 160 -2.14 -1.81 -1.19
CA ILE A 160 -3.57 -1.92 -1.50
C ILE A 160 -4.28 -2.77 -0.45
N ILE A 161 -3.73 -3.93 -0.08
CA ILE A 161 -4.34 -4.82 0.92
C ILE A 161 -4.46 -4.10 2.27
N ILE A 162 -3.39 -3.43 2.71
CA ILE A 162 -3.41 -2.65 3.97
C ILE A 162 -4.47 -1.54 3.90
N GLY A 163 -4.54 -0.83 2.77
CA GLY A 163 -5.51 0.24 2.55
C GLY A 163 -6.95 -0.26 2.65
N LEU A 164 -7.29 -1.30 1.89
CA LEU A 164 -8.61 -1.94 1.91
C LEU A 164 -8.96 -2.51 3.29
N PHE A 165 -7.99 -3.09 4.00
CA PHE A 165 -8.25 -3.62 5.34
C PHE A 165 -8.59 -2.52 6.35
N ALA A 166 -7.99 -1.33 6.22
CA ALA A 166 -8.34 -0.18 7.06
C ALA A 166 -9.78 0.31 6.79
N GLU A 167 -10.27 0.19 5.55
CA GLU A 167 -11.65 0.52 5.16
C GLU A 167 -12.69 -0.44 5.76
N LEU A 168 -12.31 -1.68 6.10
CA LEU A 168 -13.17 -2.64 6.81
C LEU A 168 -13.45 -2.29 8.28
N SER A 169 -12.87 -1.19 8.79
CA SER A 169 -13.10 -0.75 10.17
C SER A 169 -14.58 -0.38 10.41
N LYS A 170 -15.14 -0.92 11.50
CA LYS A 170 -16.57 -0.83 11.82
C LYS A 170 -16.91 0.46 12.56
N ILE A 171 -18.08 1.02 12.26
CA ILE A 171 -18.72 2.05 13.07
C ILE A 171 -19.29 1.39 14.32
N LEU A 172 -18.98 1.93 15.49
CA LEU A 172 -19.50 1.47 16.77
C LEU A 172 -20.50 2.48 17.32
N THR A 173 -21.74 2.04 17.53
CA THR A 173 -22.80 2.80 18.20
C THR A 173 -23.14 2.10 19.51
N ILE A 174 -23.20 2.84 20.59
CA ILE A 174 -23.56 2.36 21.92
C ILE A 174 -24.71 3.21 22.40
N THR A 175 -25.83 2.58 22.68
CA THR A 175 -27.05 3.25 23.14
C THR A 175 -27.40 2.72 24.51
N PHE A 176 -27.46 3.60 25.50
CA PHE A 176 -28.03 3.32 26.81
C PHE A 176 -29.45 3.87 26.82
N ASP A 177 -30.44 3.03 27.11
CA ASP A 177 -31.85 3.38 27.10
C ASP A 177 -32.50 3.01 28.44
N LYS A 178 -32.82 4.03 29.26
CA LYS A 178 -33.49 3.85 30.55
C LYS A 178 -34.95 3.45 30.40
N THR A 179 -35.60 3.73 29.26
CA THR A 179 -37.02 3.37 29.05
C THR A 179 -37.16 1.88 28.76
N GLN A 180 -36.22 1.31 28.02
CA GLN A 180 -36.16 -0.12 27.71
C GLN A 180 -35.30 -0.90 28.69
N GLU A 181 -34.69 -0.22 29.67
CA GLU A 181 -33.70 -0.76 30.60
C GLU A 181 -32.56 -1.54 29.91
N SER A 182 -32.18 -1.12 28.69
CA SER A 182 -31.23 -1.85 27.86
C SER A 182 -30.01 -1.03 27.41
N LEU A 183 -28.92 -1.75 27.22
CA LEU A 183 -27.68 -1.32 26.59
C LEU A 183 -27.58 -2.03 25.25
N LYS A 184 -27.63 -1.26 24.16
CA LYS A 184 -27.47 -1.76 22.81
C LYS A 184 -26.09 -1.39 22.26
N ILE A 185 -25.36 -2.38 21.77
CA ILE A 185 -24.05 -2.21 21.14
C ILE A 185 -24.15 -2.68 19.69
N GLU A 186 -24.09 -1.72 18.77
CA GLU A 186 -24.19 -1.99 17.34
C GLU A 186 -22.85 -1.72 16.64
N ARG A 187 -22.39 -2.70 15.87
CA ARG A 187 -21.18 -2.60 15.06
C ARG A 187 -21.56 -2.73 13.59
N HIS A 188 -21.51 -1.62 12.87
CA HIS A 188 -21.84 -1.57 11.45
C HIS A 188 -20.54 -1.60 10.63
N GLY A 189 -20.35 -2.62 9.81
CA GLY A 189 -19.24 -2.72 8.86
C GLY A 189 -19.72 -3.04 7.46
N LEU A 190 -18.78 -3.13 6.52
CA LEU A 190 -19.06 -3.52 5.13
C LEU A 190 -19.68 -4.92 5.00
N LEU A 191 -19.37 -5.83 5.93
CA LEU A 191 -19.88 -7.21 5.95
C LEU A 191 -21.18 -7.38 6.76
N GLY A 192 -21.80 -6.28 7.19
CA GLY A 192 -23.07 -6.30 7.92
C GLY A 192 -23.00 -5.71 9.32
N THR A 193 -24.11 -5.87 10.05
CA THR A 193 -24.32 -5.28 11.37
C THR A 193 -24.35 -6.37 12.44
N GLN A 194 -23.53 -6.18 13.49
CA GLN A 194 -23.61 -6.99 14.70
C GLN A 194 -24.30 -6.17 15.78
N CYS A 195 -25.38 -6.68 16.36
CA CYS A 195 -26.05 -6.09 17.49
C CYS A 195 -25.94 -7.01 18.71
N ILE A 196 -25.53 -6.45 19.84
CA ILE A 196 -25.51 -7.15 21.12
C ILE A 196 -26.28 -6.28 22.11
N GLU A 197 -27.18 -6.90 22.87
CA GLU A 197 -28.00 -6.22 23.86
C GLU A 197 -27.75 -6.81 25.25
N HIS A 198 -27.66 -5.93 26.25
CA HIS A 198 -27.50 -6.27 27.65
C HIS A 198 -28.49 -5.46 28.49
N SER A 199 -28.87 -5.92 29.68
CA SER A 199 -29.65 -5.10 30.60
C SER A 199 -28.78 -4.00 31.22
N LEU A 200 -29.35 -2.81 31.42
CA LEU A 200 -28.69 -1.75 32.21
C LEU A 200 -28.47 -2.20 33.66
N GLN A 201 -29.35 -3.05 34.20
CA GLN A 201 -29.22 -3.57 35.56
C GLN A 201 -28.00 -4.49 35.72
N ASP A 202 -27.53 -5.10 34.63
CA ASP A 202 -26.33 -5.95 34.66
C ASP A 202 -25.05 -5.13 34.76
N ILE A 203 -25.10 -3.82 34.53
CA ILE A 203 -23.92 -2.96 34.59
C ILE A 203 -23.58 -2.69 36.06
N LYS A 204 -22.44 -3.19 36.52
CA LYS A 204 -21.92 -2.96 37.87
C LYS A 204 -21.25 -1.59 37.99
N LYS A 205 -20.41 -1.23 37.02
CA LYS A 205 -19.72 0.07 36.96
C LYS A 205 -19.05 0.31 35.61
N VAL A 206 -18.76 1.58 35.33
CA VAL A 206 -17.88 1.99 34.23
C VAL A 206 -16.49 2.26 34.80
N LYS A 207 -15.43 1.74 34.17
CA LYS A 207 -14.05 2.01 34.60
C LYS A 207 -13.12 2.27 33.43
N LEU A 208 -12.02 2.93 33.74
CA LEU A 208 -10.89 3.06 32.82
C LEU A 208 -9.95 1.88 33.02
N ASN A 209 -9.76 1.07 31.99
CA ASN A 209 -8.74 0.03 31.97
C ASN A 209 -7.41 0.62 31.50
N THR A 210 -6.32 0.18 32.11
CA THR A 210 -4.95 0.63 31.78
C THR A 210 -4.13 -0.54 31.27
N SER A 211 -3.52 -0.37 30.11
CA SER A 211 -2.60 -1.35 29.52
C SER A 211 -1.27 -0.69 29.21
N PHE A 212 -0.17 -1.40 29.43
CA PHE A 212 1.18 -0.94 29.11
C PHE A 212 1.60 -1.48 27.74
N ALA A 213 2.26 -0.65 26.92
CA ALA A 213 2.98 -1.21 25.77
C ALA A 213 4.21 -1.98 26.28
N PHE A 214 4.47 -3.14 25.67
CA PHE A 214 5.66 -3.96 25.96
C PHE A 214 6.92 -3.09 26.06
N ASN A 215 7.62 -3.18 27.20
CA ASN A 215 8.86 -2.44 27.50
C ASN A 215 8.80 -0.90 27.39
N SER A 216 7.62 -0.26 27.45
CA SER A 216 7.53 1.20 27.44
C SER A 216 6.85 1.75 28.71
N ARG A 217 7.20 2.98 29.08
CA ARG A 217 6.47 3.75 30.11
C ARG A 217 5.15 4.32 29.59
N THR A 218 4.77 4.03 28.36
CA THR A 218 3.56 4.57 27.72
C THR A 218 2.34 3.77 28.16
N VAL A 219 1.43 4.46 28.86
CA VAL A 219 0.17 3.90 29.36
C VAL A 219 -0.95 4.20 28.37
N PHE A 220 -1.62 3.13 27.93
CA PHE A 220 -2.83 3.24 27.13
C PHE A 220 -4.07 3.02 27.99
N TYR A 221 -5.12 3.77 27.68
CA TYR A 221 -6.36 3.81 28.43
C TYR A 221 -7.52 3.36 27.54
N GLN A 222 -8.42 2.56 28.09
CA GLN A 222 -9.62 2.05 27.42
C GLN A 222 -10.83 2.19 28.35
N VAL A 223 -11.99 2.60 27.81
CA VAL A 223 -13.23 2.66 28.61
C VAL A 223 -13.91 1.30 28.57
N VAL A 224 -14.20 0.71 29.72
CA VAL A 224 -14.77 -0.62 29.86
C VAL A 224 -15.99 -0.58 30.78
N LEU A 225 -17.09 -1.19 30.35
CA LEU A 225 -18.23 -1.51 31.21
C LEU A 225 -17.97 -2.82 31.92
N LEU A 226 -18.08 -2.83 33.24
CA LEU A 226 -17.98 -4.06 34.02
C LEU A 226 -19.39 -4.53 34.35
N LEU A 227 -19.73 -5.73 33.90
CA LEU A 227 -20.99 -6.38 34.23
C LEU A 227 -20.94 -7.01 35.64
N LYS A 228 -22.11 -7.28 36.22
CA LYS A 228 -22.26 -8.01 37.50
C LYS A 228 -21.68 -9.43 37.42
N SER A 229 -21.71 -10.04 36.23
CA SER A 229 -21.05 -11.34 35.92
C SER A 229 -19.53 -11.30 36.05
N GLY A 230 -18.92 -10.10 36.11
CA GLY A 230 -17.48 -9.90 36.07
C GLY A 230 -16.91 -9.69 34.68
N GLU A 231 -17.71 -9.88 33.63
CA GLU A 231 -17.31 -9.62 32.24
C GLU A 231 -17.06 -8.12 32.00
N GLY A 232 -15.98 -7.81 31.27
CA GLY A 232 -15.63 -6.44 30.89
C GLY A 232 -15.90 -6.20 29.41
N ILE A 233 -16.90 -5.37 29.10
CA ILE A 233 -17.22 -4.99 27.72
C ILE A 233 -16.45 -3.72 27.34
N PRO A 234 -15.49 -3.79 26.41
CA PRO A 234 -14.77 -2.60 25.95
C PRO A 234 -15.68 -1.71 25.10
N LEU A 235 -15.81 -0.44 25.49
CA LEU A 235 -16.56 0.56 24.73
C LEU A 235 -15.73 1.20 23.62
N THR A 236 -14.41 1.02 23.62
CA THR A 236 -13.53 1.50 22.56
C THR A 236 -12.77 0.34 21.93
N PRO A 237 -12.63 0.28 20.59
CA PRO A 237 -12.00 -0.84 19.90
C PRO A 237 -10.56 -1.12 20.34
N SER A 238 -9.83 -0.07 20.72
CA SER A 238 -8.44 -0.17 21.16
C SER A 238 -8.15 0.79 22.32
N SER A 239 -7.19 0.39 23.16
CA SER A 239 -6.58 1.28 24.15
C SER A 239 -5.80 2.38 23.41
N SER A 240 -5.95 3.62 23.86
CA SER A 240 -5.22 4.75 23.25
C SER A 240 -4.73 5.75 24.30
N LEU A 241 -3.98 6.76 23.87
CA LEU A 241 -3.53 7.84 24.75
C LEU A 241 -4.69 8.75 25.20
N GLY A 242 -4.41 9.64 26.17
CA GLY A 242 -5.37 10.66 26.63
C GLY A 242 -6.27 10.19 27.78
N LYS A 243 -5.72 10.12 28.99
CA LYS A 243 -6.44 9.77 30.23
C LYS A 243 -7.62 10.70 30.49
N THR A 244 -7.40 12.01 30.52
CA THR A 244 -8.41 13.00 30.92
C THR A 244 -9.68 12.93 30.08
N LYS A 245 -9.56 12.88 28.75
CA LYS A 245 -10.72 12.80 27.85
C LYS A 245 -11.54 11.52 28.06
N LYS A 246 -10.88 10.41 28.43
CA LYS A 246 -11.56 9.14 28.70
C LYS A 246 -12.11 9.05 30.11
N GLN A 247 -11.46 9.68 31.07
CA GLN A 247 -12.00 9.79 32.42
C GLN A 247 -13.28 10.60 32.40
N ASN A 248 -13.30 11.78 31.74
CA ASN A 248 -14.52 12.57 31.56
C ASN A 248 -15.66 11.75 30.91
N ARG A 249 -15.33 10.82 30.00
CA ARG A 249 -16.31 9.90 29.41
C ARG A 249 -16.84 8.89 30.41
N VAL A 250 -15.96 8.29 31.24
CA VAL A 250 -16.37 7.40 32.33
C VAL A 250 -17.31 8.13 33.28
N ASP A 251 -16.96 9.36 33.66
CA ASP A 251 -17.74 10.16 34.59
C ASP A 251 -19.13 10.50 34.01
N GLN A 252 -19.20 10.92 32.75
CA GLN A 252 -20.48 11.18 32.05
C GLN A 252 -21.38 9.95 31.96
N ILE A 253 -20.84 8.78 31.61
CA ILE A 253 -21.63 7.55 31.53
C ILE A 253 -22.06 7.12 32.94
N THR A 254 -21.18 7.24 33.93
CA THR A 254 -21.50 6.89 35.32
C THR A 254 -22.61 7.78 35.87
N GLN A 255 -22.54 9.09 35.62
CA GLN A 255 -23.58 10.04 35.99
C GLN A 255 -24.92 9.74 35.31
N PHE A 256 -24.90 9.33 34.03
CA PHE A 256 -26.11 8.93 33.32
C PHE A 256 -26.72 7.64 33.90
N LEU A 257 -25.92 6.71 34.39
CA LEU A 257 -26.40 5.42 34.94
C LEU A 257 -26.94 5.51 36.38
N GLN A 258 -26.68 6.61 37.09
CA GLN A 258 -27.31 6.93 38.36
C GLN A 258 -28.76 7.39 38.16
#